data_AF-A0A4R8SZE3-F1
#
_entry.id   AF-A0A4R8SZE3-F1
#
_cell.length_a   1.000
_cell.length_b   1.000
_cell.length_c   1.000
_cell.angle_alpha   90.00
_cell.angle_beta   90.00
_cell.angle_gamma   90.00
#
_symmetry.space_group_name_H-M   'P 1'
#
loop_
_entity.id
_entity.type
_entity.pdbx_description
1 polymer ?
#
loop_
_entity_poly.entity_id
_entity_poly.type
_entity_poly.pdbx_seq_one_letter_code
_entity_poly.pdbx_strand_id
1 'polypeptide(L)'
;MADPSFANFLLHSILPPEAADFIHKNALHPTSPLQTLRAHLSAAAARAYDALYPHLAPAVDATLAYLHNSPELVSFGVLLALLAATVIVLNWIRRVVAFWTALVLRAAFWGAVVVLVAAVWQRGVWETARDGVVLGGKVVGFAAAVKDVWVSEYKRYGEETRGQGRRHR
;
A
#
# COMPACT_ATOMS: atom_id res chain seq x y z
N MET A 1 14.70 -6.04 19.83
CA MET A 1 13.97 -5.83 21.10
C MET A 1 13.34 -4.45 21.00
N ALA A 2 12.04 -4.38 20.72
CA ALA A 2 11.33 -3.11 20.60
C ALA A 2 10.87 -2.69 22.00
N ASP A 3 11.18 -1.47 22.41
CA ASP A 3 10.92 -1.00 23.77
C ASP A 3 9.41 -1.00 24.06
N PRO A 4 8.97 -1.62 25.19
CA PRO A 4 7.56 -1.71 25.57
C PRO A 4 6.92 -0.34 25.88
N SER A 5 7.72 0.74 25.99
CA SER A 5 7.26 2.09 26.31
C SER A 5 6.56 2.78 25.12
N PHE A 6 7.04 2.60 23.89
CA PHE A 6 6.48 3.28 22.72
C PHE A 6 5.15 2.66 22.28
N ALA A 7 5.03 1.33 22.37
CA ALA A 7 3.77 0.64 22.15
C ALA A 7 2.72 1.06 23.19
N ASN A 8 3.11 1.17 24.46
CA ASN A 8 2.22 1.59 25.55
C ASN A 8 1.79 3.06 25.42
N PHE A 9 2.71 3.94 24.99
CA PHE A 9 2.42 5.35 24.71
C PHE A 9 1.49 5.55 23.51
N LEU A 10 1.66 4.77 22.43
CA LEU A 10 0.76 4.81 21.27
C LEU A 10 -0.63 4.23 21.59
N LEU A 11 -0.70 3.19 22.43
CA LEU A 11 -1.96 2.64 22.91
C LEU A 11 -2.74 3.65 23.76
N HIS A 12 -2.07 4.41 24.63
CA HIS A 12 -2.70 5.43 25.47
C HIS A 12 -3.05 6.73 24.74
N SER A 13 -2.35 7.07 23.65
CA SER A 13 -2.58 8.31 22.89
C SER A 13 -3.61 8.16 21.77
N ILE A 14 -3.87 6.93 21.31
CA ILE A 14 -4.83 6.65 20.23
C ILE A 14 -6.17 6.15 20.77
N LEU A 15 -6.22 5.52 21.96
CA LEU A 15 -7.46 5.04 22.54
C LEU A 15 -7.94 5.95 23.69
N PRO A 16 -9.11 6.60 23.56
CA PRO A 16 -9.78 7.28 24.66
C PRO A 16 -9.99 6.32 25.85
N PRO A 17 -9.93 6.80 27.11
CA PRO A 17 -10.11 5.96 28.30
C PRO A 17 -11.45 5.20 28.31
N GLU A 18 -12.46 5.75 27.65
CA GLU A 18 -13.77 5.13 27.41
C GLU A 18 -13.75 3.98 26.39
N ALA A 19 -12.81 3.96 25.44
CA ALA A 19 -12.59 2.84 24.53
C ALA A 19 -11.83 1.68 25.21
N ALA A 20 -10.91 1.99 26.13
CA ALA A 20 -10.21 0.97 26.91
C ALA A 20 -11.17 0.16 27.79
N ASP A 21 -12.14 0.83 28.42
CA ASP A 21 -13.15 0.19 29.27
C ASP A 21 -14.14 -0.64 28.44
N PHE A 22 -14.51 -0.18 27.23
CA PHE A 22 -15.37 -0.93 26.31
C PHE A 22 -14.66 -2.16 25.70
N ILE A 23 -13.35 -2.08 25.43
CA ILE A 23 -12.54 -3.20 24.96
C ILE A 23 -12.32 -4.22 26.07
N HIS A 24 -12.04 -3.79 27.30
CA HIS A 24 -11.93 -4.72 28.44
C HIS A 24 -13.24 -5.41 28.77
N LYS A 25 -14.35 -4.66 28.73
CA LYS A 25 -15.69 -5.17 29.05
C LYS A 25 -16.32 -6.01 27.93
N ASN A 26 -16.01 -5.74 26.67
CA ASN A 26 -16.74 -6.31 25.52
C ASN A 26 -15.84 -7.05 24.49
N ALA A 27 -14.55 -6.72 24.41
CA ALA A 27 -13.61 -7.35 23.47
C ALA A 27 -12.73 -8.44 24.11
N LEU A 28 -12.59 -8.46 25.44
CA LEU A 28 -11.82 -9.47 26.18
C LEU A 28 -12.68 -10.53 26.90
N HIS A 29 -14.01 -10.47 26.78
CA HIS A 29 -14.86 -11.55 27.27
C HIS A 29 -14.79 -12.77 26.32
N PRO A 30 -14.65 -14.00 26.84
CA PRO A 30 -14.47 -15.24 26.06
C PRO A 30 -15.63 -15.59 25.10
N THR A 31 -16.72 -14.82 25.11
CA THR A 31 -17.91 -14.94 24.24
C THR A 31 -18.10 -13.71 23.33
N SER A 32 -17.04 -12.94 23.05
CA SER A 32 -17.11 -11.76 22.17
C SER A 32 -17.40 -12.15 20.70
N PRO A 33 -18.28 -11.44 19.97
CA PRO A 33 -18.58 -11.69 18.55
C PRO A 33 -17.35 -11.67 17.63
N LEU A 34 -16.32 -10.91 18.00
CA LEU A 34 -15.05 -10.86 17.25
C LEU A 34 -14.25 -12.15 17.45
N GLN A 35 -14.31 -12.75 18.63
CA GLN A 35 -13.61 -14.00 18.94
C GLN A 35 -14.30 -15.20 18.28
N THR A 36 -15.64 -15.21 18.24
CA THR A 36 -16.39 -16.24 17.51
C THR A 36 -16.15 -16.12 16.00
N LEU A 37 -16.17 -14.91 15.42
CA LEU A 37 -15.84 -14.71 14.00
C LEU A 37 -14.42 -15.19 13.67
N ARG A 38 -13.44 -14.85 14.50
CA ARG A 38 -12.06 -15.36 14.36
C ARG A 38 -12.03 -16.89 14.43
N ALA A 39 -12.70 -17.49 15.42
CA ALA A 39 -12.74 -18.93 15.58
C ALA A 39 -13.41 -19.63 14.39
N HIS A 40 -14.49 -19.06 13.85
CA HIS A 40 -15.16 -19.55 12.65
C HIS A 40 -14.28 -19.41 11.40
N LEU A 41 -13.57 -18.29 11.24
CA LEU A 41 -12.64 -18.09 10.14
C LEU A 41 -11.46 -19.06 10.22
N SER A 42 -10.88 -19.27 11.40
CA SER A 42 -9.80 -20.25 11.57
C SER A 42 -10.29 -21.67 11.34
N ALA A 43 -11.50 -22.01 11.80
CA ALA A 43 -12.09 -23.32 11.58
C ALA A 43 -12.45 -23.54 10.10
N ALA A 44 -12.94 -22.51 9.40
CA ALA A 44 -13.22 -22.57 7.97
C ALA A 44 -11.93 -22.70 7.15
N ALA A 45 -10.88 -21.96 7.51
CA ALA A 45 -9.57 -22.06 6.89
C ALA A 45 -8.94 -23.45 7.11
N ALA A 46 -9.03 -23.99 8.32
CA ALA A 46 -8.54 -25.33 8.64
C ALA A 46 -9.29 -26.42 7.85
N ARG A 47 -10.62 -26.35 7.78
CA ARG A 47 -11.42 -27.29 6.97
C ARG A 47 -11.14 -27.18 5.48
N ALA A 48 -10.96 -25.97 4.96
CA ALA A 48 -10.59 -25.76 3.56
C ALA A 48 -9.21 -26.34 3.27
N TYR A 49 -8.27 -26.20 4.21
CA TYR A 49 -6.95 -26.82 4.13
C TYR A 49 -7.06 -28.35 4.14
N ASP A 50 -7.75 -28.95 5.10
CA ASP A 50 -7.91 -30.41 5.20
C ASP A 50 -8.61 -31.02 3.98
N ALA A 51 -9.55 -30.28 3.37
CA ALA A 51 -10.23 -30.71 2.15
C ALA A 51 -9.32 -30.61 0.90
N LEU A 52 -8.48 -29.58 0.81
CA LEU A 52 -7.56 -29.40 -0.33
C LEU A 52 -6.27 -30.22 -0.18
N TYR A 53 -5.83 -30.49 1.04
CA TYR A 53 -4.58 -31.18 1.34
C TYR A 53 -4.41 -32.50 0.58
N PRO A 54 -5.38 -33.44 0.55
CA PRO A 54 -5.21 -34.71 -0.17
C PRO A 54 -5.12 -34.55 -1.70
N HIS A 55 -5.55 -33.41 -2.25
CA HIS A 55 -5.46 -33.13 -3.69
C HIS A 55 -4.18 -32.36 -4.04
N LEU A 56 -3.69 -31.54 -3.12
CA LEU A 56 -2.44 -30.80 -3.28
C LEU A 56 -1.21 -31.65 -2.96
N ALA A 57 -1.28 -32.51 -1.95
CA ALA A 57 -0.19 -33.37 -1.50
C ALA A 57 0.49 -34.15 -2.65
N PRO A 58 -0.21 -34.91 -3.50
CA PRO A 58 0.44 -35.66 -4.57
C PRO A 58 1.07 -34.76 -5.63
N ALA A 59 0.51 -33.57 -5.90
CA ALA A 59 1.08 -32.62 -6.85
C ALA A 59 2.35 -31.96 -6.29
N VAL A 60 2.36 -31.64 -5.00
CA VAL A 60 3.53 -31.11 -4.29
C VAL A 60 4.63 -32.16 -4.19
N ASP A 61 4.30 -33.39 -3.80
CA ASP A 61 5.29 -34.46 -3.69
C ASP A 61 5.88 -34.85 -5.06
N ALA A 62 5.07 -34.87 -6.12
CA ALA A 62 5.55 -35.10 -7.47
C ALA A 62 6.48 -33.99 -7.97
N THR A 63 6.16 -32.72 -7.67
CA THR A 63 7.05 -31.60 -8.02
C THR A 63 8.33 -31.62 -7.19
N LEU A 64 8.25 -31.96 -5.90
CA LEU A 64 9.43 -32.07 -5.03
C LEU A 64 10.36 -33.21 -5.46
N ALA A 65 9.81 -34.36 -5.80
CA ALA A 65 10.57 -35.50 -6.32
C ALA A 65 11.22 -35.17 -7.68
N TYR A 66 10.53 -34.46 -8.56
CA TYR A 66 11.08 -34.02 -9.85
C TYR A 66 12.22 -33.00 -9.67
N LEU A 67 12.07 -32.06 -8.73
CA LEU A 67 13.13 -31.13 -8.36
C LEU A 67 14.35 -31.86 -7.77
N HIS A 68 14.14 -32.84 -6.89
CA HIS A 68 15.24 -33.57 -6.24
C HIS A 68 16.09 -34.37 -7.24
N ASN A 69 15.46 -34.90 -8.31
CA ASN A 69 16.13 -35.68 -9.35
C ASN A 69 16.93 -34.82 -10.35
N SER A 70 16.83 -33.48 -10.30
CA SER A 70 17.53 -32.60 -11.25
C SER A 70 17.98 -31.29 -10.58
N PRO A 71 19.12 -31.32 -9.85
CA PRO A 71 19.64 -30.18 -9.09
C PRO A 71 19.88 -28.92 -9.94
N GLU A 72 20.30 -29.09 -11.18
CA GLU A 72 20.53 -27.98 -12.11
C GLU A 72 19.22 -27.23 -12.44
N LEU A 73 18.13 -27.97 -12.68
CA LEU A 73 16.81 -27.40 -12.94
C LEU A 73 16.26 -26.65 -11.73
N VAL A 74 16.58 -27.10 -10.51
CA VAL A 74 16.21 -26.41 -9.27
C VAL A 74 16.90 -25.05 -9.20
N SER A 75 18.21 -25.00 -9.45
CA SER A 75 18.99 -23.77 -9.40
C SER A 75 18.48 -22.73 -10.41
N PHE A 76 18.28 -23.14 -11.67
CA PHE A 76 17.67 -22.28 -12.69
C PHE A 76 16.23 -21.87 -12.34
N GLY A 77 15.44 -22.80 -11.80
CA GLY A 77 14.07 -22.55 -11.36
C GLY A 77 13.99 -21.51 -10.25
N VAL A 78 14.88 -21.58 -9.26
CA VAL A 78 14.96 -20.60 -8.16
C VAL A 78 15.36 -19.23 -8.69
N LEU A 79 16.34 -19.16 -9.61
CA LEU A 79 16.73 -17.89 -10.23
C LEU A 79 15.57 -17.26 -11.01
N LEU A 80 14.86 -18.05 -11.81
CA LEU A 80 13.68 -17.59 -12.55
C LEU A 80 12.54 -17.19 -11.61
N ALA A 81 12.32 -17.93 -10.53
CA ALA A 81 11.32 -17.60 -9.53
C ALA A 81 11.65 -16.28 -8.82
N LEU A 82 12.92 -16.03 -8.52
CA LEU A 82 13.37 -14.77 -7.91
C LEU A 82 13.20 -13.59 -8.87
N LEU A 83 13.53 -13.78 -10.16
CA LEU A 83 13.30 -12.78 -11.19
C LEU A 83 11.80 -12.51 -11.37
N ALA A 84 10.99 -13.56 -11.47
CA ALA A 84 9.55 -13.46 -11.59
C ALA A 84 8.94 -12.77 -10.37
N ALA A 85 9.37 -13.12 -9.16
CA ALA A 85 8.96 -12.46 -7.91
C ALA A 85 9.28 -10.98 -7.96
N THR A 86 10.48 -10.60 -8.41
CA THR A 86 10.87 -9.19 -8.57
C THR A 86 9.93 -8.45 -9.53
N VAL A 87 9.63 -9.03 -10.69
CA VAL A 87 8.72 -8.43 -11.67
C VAL A 87 7.30 -8.33 -11.12
N ILE A 88 6.81 -9.37 -10.45
CA ILE A 88 5.49 -9.40 -9.82
C ILE A 88 5.38 -8.30 -8.76
N VAL A 89 6.40 -8.17 -7.89
CA VAL A 89 6.44 -7.14 -6.84
C VAL A 89 6.47 -5.75 -7.47
N LEU A 90 7.33 -5.51 -8.46
CA LEU A 90 7.40 -4.21 -9.16
C LEU A 90 6.07 -3.86 -9.84
N ASN A 91 5.43 -4.83 -10.48
CA ASN A 91 4.12 -4.62 -11.11
C ASN A 91 3.03 -4.38 -10.08
N TRP A 92 3.09 -5.08 -8.94
CA TRP A 92 2.15 -4.89 -7.84
C TRP A 92 2.31 -3.50 -7.22
N ILE A 93 3.54 -3.06 -6.95
CA ILE A 93 3.84 -1.69 -6.49
C ILE A 93 3.28 -0.67 -7.48
N ARG A 94 3.55 -0.84 -8.78
CA ARG A 94 3.01 0.05 -9.82
C ARG A 94 1.49 0.12 -9.77
N ARG A 95 0.81 -1.02 -9.65
CA ARG A 95 -0.66 -1.08 -9.61
C ARG A 95 -1.21 -0.42 -8.35
N VAL A 96 -0.60 -0.69 -7.19
CA VAL A 96 -0.97 -0.10 -5.90
C VAL A 96 -0.78 1.41 -5.95
N VAL A 97 0.38 1.89 -6.39
CA VAL A 97 0.67 3.33 -6.52
C VAL A 97 -0.28 3.99 -7.51
N ALA A 98 -0.54 3.40 -8.67
CA ALA A 98 -1.47 3.96 -9.66
C ALA A 98 -2.90 4.02 -9.11
N PHE A 99 -3.35 2.96 -8.42
CA PHE A 99 -4.66 2.91 -7.79
C PHE A 99 -4.81 3.99 -6.72
N TRP A 100 -3.86 4.08 -5.77
CA TRP A 100 -3.91 5.07 -4.70
C TRP A 100 -3.77 6.49 -5.23
N THR A 101 -2.87 6.74 -6.18
CA THR A 101 -2.74 8.05 -6.83
C THR A 101 -4.06 8.45 -7.51
N ALA A 102 -4.69 7.54 -8.27
CA ALA A 102 -5.97 7.81 -8.91
C ALA A 102 -7.09 8.05 -7.88
N LEU A 103 -7.11 7.29 -6.78
CA LEU A 103 -8.09 7.45 -5.71
C LEU A 103 -7.93 8.80 -5.01
N VAL A 104 -6.72 9.20 -4.66
CA VAL A 104 -6.42 10.49 -4.01
C VAL A 104 -6.79 11.64 -4.94
N LEU A 105 -6.41 11.59 -6.21
CA LEU A 105 -6.76 12.63 -7.18
C LEU A 105 -8.27 12.74 -7.36
N ARG A 106 -8.97 11.60 -7.46
CA ARG A 106 -10.42 11.57 -7.54
C ARG A 106 -11.07 12.15 -6.29
N ALA A 107 -10.59 11.78 -5.10
CA ALA A 107 -11.09 12.31 -3.83
C ALA A 107 -10.84 13.82 -3.71
N ALA A 108 -9.65 14.30 -4.08
CA ALA A 108 -9.31 15.72 -4.09
C ALA A 108 -10.20 16.49 -5.07
N PHE A 109 -10.45 15.94 -6.27
CA PHE A 109 -11.36 16.54 -7.24
C PHE A 109 -12.79 16.67 -6.68
N TRP A 110 -13.35 15.58 -6.16
CA TRP A 110 -14.70 15.63 -5.56
C TRP A 110 -14.76 16.54 -4.34
N GLY A 111 -13.72 16.56 -3.51
CA GLY A 111 -13.59 17.48 -2.38
C GLY A 111 -13.59 18.94 -2.84
N ALA A 112 -12.83 19.27 -3.88
CA ALA A 112 -12.80 20.61 -4.48
C ALA A 112 -14.18 21.00 -5.05
N VAL A 113 -14.87 20.08 -5.74
CA VAL A 113 -16.23 20.32 -6.25
C VAL A 113 -17.21 20.60 -5.11
N VAL A 114 -17.18 19.81 -4.03
CA VAL A 114 -18.05 20.02 -2.86
C VAL A 114 -17.77 21.38 -2.21
N VAL A 115 -16.50 21.74 -2.03
CA VAL A 115 -16.11 23.05 -1.49
C VAL A 115 -16.59 24.18 -2.39
N LEU A 116 -16.44 24.05 -3.72
CA LEU A 116 -16.92 25.06 -4.68
C LEU A 116 -18.44 25.22 -4.61
N VAL A 117 -19.20 24.12 -4.61
CA VAL A 117 -20.67 24.16 -4.51
C VAL A 117 -21.10 24.81 -3.20
N ALA A 118 -20.47 24.44 -2.08
CA ALA A 118 -20.77 25.03 -0.78
C ALA A 118 -20.43 26.52 -0.73
N ALA A 119 -19.30 26.93 -1.31
CA ALA A 119 -18.88 28.33 -1.37
C ALA A 119 -19.83 29.17 -2.23
N VAL A 120 -20.23 28.67 -3.40
CA VAL A 120 -21.22 29.34 -4.27
C VAL A 120 -22.57 29.48 -3.55
N TRP A 121 -23.01 28.44 -2.83
CA TRP A 121 -24.27 28.47 -2.08
C TRP A 121 -24.25 29.49 -0.93
N GLN A 122 -23.12 29.65 -0.23
CA GLN A 122 -23.01 30.57 0.90
C GLN A 122 -22.68 32.01 0.53
N ARG A 123 -21.85 32.23 -0.51
CA ARG A 123 -21.19 33.52 -0.77
C ARG A 123 -21.46 34.08 -2.17
N GLY A 124 -22.09 33.33 -3.05
CA GLY A 124 -22.27 33.73 -4.45
C GLY A 124 -21.03 33.48 -5.32
N VAL A 125 -21.21 33.59 -6.64
CA VAL A 125 -20.24 33.15 -7.65
C VAL A 125 -18.99 34.05 -7.72
N TRP A 126 -19.14 35.36 -7.50
CA TRP A 126 -18.06 36.34 -7.74
C TRP A 126 -16.96 36.34 -6.68
N GLU A 127 -17.29 36.34 -5.37
CA GLU A 127 -16.27 36.17 -4.32
C GLU A 127 -15.55 34.81 -4.40
N THR A 128 -16.29 33.74 -4.73
CA THR A 128 -15.73 32.37 -4.81
C THR A 128 -14.72 32.22 -5.94
N ALA A 129 -14.96 32.85 -7.09
CA ALA A 129 -14.03 32.81 -8.22
C ALA A 129 -12.69 33.51 -7.91
N ARG A 130 -12.72 34.64 -7.19
CA ARG A 130 -11.52 35.38 -6.83
C ARG A 130 -10.63 34.60 -5.86
N ASP A 131 -11.21 33.99 -4.83
CA ASP A 131 -10.48 33.15 -3.88
C ASP A 131 -9.98 31.85 -4.52
N GLY A 132 -10.78 31.24 -5.40
CA GLY A 132 -10.42 30.03 -6.12
C GLY A 132 -9.18 30.20 -7.01
N VAL A 133 -9.06 31.35 -7.70
CA VAL A 133 -7.89 31.64 -8.54
C VAL A 133 -6.61 31.83 -7.70
N VAL A 134 -6.71 32.53 -6.56
CA VAL A 134 -5.55 32.76 -5.68
C VAL A 134 -5.06 31.47 -5.04
N LEU A 135 -5.99 30.63 -4.55
CA LEU A 135 -5.65 29.31 -3.99
C LEU A 135 -5.13 28.35 -5.06
N GLY A 136 -5.78 28.28 -6.21
CA GLY A 136 -5.36 27.46 -7.34
C GLY A 136 -3.95 27.82 -7.83
N GLY A 137 -3.65 29.11 -7.94
CA GLY A 137 -2.32 29.60 -8.32
C GLY A 137 -1.22 29.16 -7.36
N LYS A 138 -1.47 29.19 -6.03
CA LYS A 138 -0.50 28.71 -5.02
C LYS A 138 -0.25 27.21 -5.13
N VAL A 139 -1.31 26.42 -5.32
CA VAL A 139 -1.20 24.96 -5.45
C VAL A 139 -0.43 24.58 -6.72
N VAL A 140 -0.76 25.21 -7.85
CA VAL A 140 -0.07 24.95 -9.13
C VAL A 140 1.39 25.39 -9.06
N GLY A 141 1.69 26.53 -8.45
CA GLY A 141 3.07 27.01 -8.26
C GLY A 141 3.91 26.06 -7.42
N PHE A 142 3.36 25.53 -6.32
CA PHE A 142 4.05 24.54 -5.49
C PHE A 142 4.26 23.21 -6.24
N ALA A 143 3.24 22.72 -6.96
CA ALA A 143 3.35 21.50 -7.75
C ALA A 143 4.41 21.61 -8.87
N ALA A 144 4.51 22.78 -9.50
CA ALA A 144 5.54 23.07 -10.49
C ALA A 144 6.94 23.03 -9.88
N ALA A 145 7.15 23.69 -8.73
CA ALA A 145 8.43 23.70 -8.04
C ALA A 145 8.89 22.28 -7.63
N VAL A 146 7.98 21.46 -7.10
CA VAL A 146 8.28 20.06 -6.73
C VAL A 146 8.63 19.22 -7.96
N LYS A 147 7.87 19.37 -9.05
CA LYS A 147 8.15 18.68 -10.31
C LYS A 147 9.54 19.06 -10.84
N ASP A 148 9.89 20.34 -10.82
CA ASP A 148 11.14 20.82 -11.38
C ASP A 148 12.36 20.26 -10.64
N VAL A 149 12.30 20.16 -9.30
CA VAL A 149 13.35 19.52 -8.48
C VAL A 149 13.54 18.04 -8.85
N TRP A 150 12.43 17.30 -9.03
CA TRP A 150 12.50 15.90 -9.42
C TRP A 150 13.05 15.70 -10.84
N VAL A 151 12.64 16.55 -11.78
CA VAL A 151 13.10 16.49 -13.16
C VAL A 151 14.59 16.88 -13.26
N SER A 152 15.05 17.85 -12.46
CA SER A 152 16.47 18.21 -12.44
C SER A 152 17.35 17.06 -11.95
N GLU A 153 16.91 16.33 -10.92
CA GLU A 153 17.68 15.20 -10.39
C GLU A 153 17.68 14.01 -11.36
N TYR A 154 16.56 13.72 -12.02
CA TYR A 154 16.50 12.68 -13.04
C TYR A 154 17.42 12.98 -14.24
N LYS A 155 17.45 14.24 -14.69
CA LYS A 155 18.35 14.69 -15.76
C LYS A 155 19.82 14.54 -15.37
N ARG A 156 20.16 14.88 -14.13
CA ARG A 156 21.52 14.76 -13.59
C ARG A 156 22.07 13.33 -13.69
N TYR A 157 21.29 12.32 -13.29
CA TYR A 157 21.70 10.91 -13.47
C TYR A 157 21.86 10.51 -14.94
N GLY A 158 20.99 11.03 -15.82
CA GLY A 158 21.07 10.78 -17.27
C GLY A 158 22.30 11.41 -17.96
N GLU A 159 22.86 12.47 -17.39
CA GLU A 159 24.08 13.13 -17.87
C GLU A 159 25.34 12.45 -17.33
N GLU A 160 25.34 12.03 -16.06
CA GLU A 160 26.43 11.27 -15.44
C GLU A 160 26.66 9.92 -16.15
N THR A 161 25.57 9.20 -16.48
CA THR A 161 25.65 7.92 -17.20
C THR A 161 26.17 8.08 -18.64
N ARG A 162 25.85 9.21 -19.30
CA ARG A 162 26.35 9.52 -20.66
C ARG A 162 27.80 10.01 -20.65
N GLY A 163 28.22 10.74 -19.62
CA GLY A 163 29.60 11.21 -19.43
C GLY A 163 30.57 10.07 -19.12
N GLN A 164 30.15 9.09 -18.33
CA GLN A 164 30.97 7.93 -17.97
C GLN A 164 31.18 6.97 -19.17
N GLY A 165 30.17 6.80 -20.03
CA GLY A 165 30.32 6.04 -21.28
C GLY A 165 31.27 6.66 -22.32
N ARG A 166 31.53 7.97 -22.23
CA ARG A 166 32.44 8.71 -23.13
C ARG A 166 33.89 8.75 -22.63
N ARG A 167 34.15 8.45 -21.36
CA ARG A 167 35.50 8.31 -20.78
C ARG A 167 36.14 6.92 -20.99
N HIS A 168 35.35 5.92 -21.39
CA HIS A 168 35.80 4.55 -21.66
C HIS A 168 35.86 4.19 -23.16
N ARG A 169 35.84 5.20 -24.04
CA ARG A 169 36.18 5.11 -25.46
C ARG A 169 37.45 5.89 -25.72
#